data_AF-A0A1Q9MX36-F1
#
_entry.id   AF-A0A1Q9MX36-F1
#
_cell.length_a   1.000
_cell.length_b   1.000
_cell.length_c   1.000
_cell.angle_alpha   90.00
_cell.angle_beta   90.00
_cell.angle_gamma   90.00
#
_symmetry.space_group_name_H-M   'P 1'
#
loop_
_entity.id
_entity.type
_entity.pdbx_description
1 polymer ?
#
loop_
_entity_poly.entity_id
_entity_poly.type
_entity_poly.pdbx_seq_one_letter_code
_entity_poly.pdbx_strand_id
1 'polypeptide(L)'
;MKEAPVGHLGLVDASGYPRVVPLNFVFVRESIYFHGGKHGEKYHLLSCSPKVTFSVDVPYALIPSYWVNADRGCSITQFFKSVLIRGQGQLVEDLGEKILVLQALMDKFQPEGNYQPLNPDNPMYGNVFEKVTIVCIKIEQISVKYYFGQRLDPSKLNQICHNLEKRDMPLDRATLLEIKNLQSGSAT
;
A
#
# COMPACT_ATOMS: atom_id res chain seq x y z
N MET A 1 0.30 4.45 2.28
CA MET A 1 -0.54 3.29 2.67
C MET A 1 -2.03 3.53 2.43
N LYS A 2 -2.59 4.69 2.80
CA LYS A 2 -4.01 5.02 2.52
C LYS A 2 -4.31 5.05 1.02
N GLU A 3 -3.43 5.68 0.23
CA GLU A 3 -3.55 5.79 -1.23
C GLU A 3 -3.43 4.47 -1.99
N ALA A 4 -2.71 3.47 -1.46
CA ALA A 4 -2.43 2.23 -2.18
C ALA A 4 -3.60 1.25 -2.03
N PRO A 5 -4.27 0.84 -3.11
CA PRO A 5 -5.39 -0.12 -3.03
C PRO A 5 -4.88 -1.54 -2.73
N VAL A 6 -3.74 -1.90 -3.30
CA VAL A 6 -3.14 -3.24 -3.20
C VAL A 6 -1.82 -3.14 -2.44
N GLY A 7 -1.56 -4.12 -1.59
CA GLY A 7 -0.24 -4.36 -1.02
C GLY A 7 0.25 -5.76 -1.34
N HIS A 8 1.56 -5.93 -1.27
CA HIS A 8 2.26 -7.14 -1.68
C HIS A 8 2.82 -7.83 -0.44
N LEU A 9 2.18 -8.91 -0.02
CA LEU A 9 2.63 -9.75 1.09
C LEU A 9 3.71 -10.72 0.60
N GLY A 10 4.90 -10.64 1.16
CA GLY A 10 5.96 -11.62 0.99
C GLY A 10 5.94 -12.68 2.08
N LEU A 11 5.91 -13.94 1.66
CA LEU A 11 6.04 -15.14 2.48
C LEU A 11 7.21 -15.97 1.95
N VAL A 12 7.66 -16.95 2.74
CA VAL A 12 8.55 -18.01 2.27
C VAL A 12 7.75 -19.31 2.38
N ASP A 13 7.66 -20.06 1.29
CA ASP A 13 6.97 -21.34 1.29
C ASP A 13 7.81 -22.45 1.96
N ALA A 14 7.20 -23.63 2.12
CA ALA A 14 7.87 -24.77 2.77
C ALA A 14 9.09 -25.29 1.99
N SER A 15 9.20 -24.98 0.70
CA SER A 15 10.35 -25.31 -0.15
C SER A 15 11.43 -24.21 -0.13
N GLY A 16 11.20 -23.12 0.60
CA GLY A 16 12.14 -22.01 0.73
C GLY A 16 12.01 -20.94 -0.37
N TYR A 17 11.00 -21.02 -1.25
CA TYR A 17 10.82 -20.00 -2.28
C TYR A 17 10.09 -18.76 -1.75
N PRO A 18 10.53 -17.56 -2.13
CA PRO A 18 9.77 -16.34 -1.87
C PRO A 18 8.46 -16.35 -2.65
N ARG A 19 7.36 -16.05 -1.94
CA ARG A 19 6.01 -15.97 -2.48
C ARG A 19 5.45 -14.58 -2.25
N VAL A 20 5.07 -13.89 -3.33
CA VAL A 20 4.48 -12.54 -3.27
C VAL A 20 2.99 -12.62 -3.59
N VAL A 21 2.17 -12.08 -2.71
CA VAL A 21 0.70 -12.11 -2.83
C VAL A 21 0.16 -10.69 -2.85
N PRO A 22 -0.39 -10.22 -3.98
CA PRO A 22 -1.15 -8.98 -4.00
C PRO A 22 -2.47 -9.17 -3.25
N LEU A 23 -2.81 -8.23 -2.37
CA LEU A 23 -4.04 -8.27 -1.59
C LEU A 23 -4.53 -6.87 -1.18
N ASN A 24 -5.83 -6.77 -0.92
CA ASN A 24 -6.44 -5.61 -0.30
C ASN A 24 -6.09 -5.56 1.19
N PHE A 25 -5.74 -4.39 1.68
CA PHE A 25 -5.28 -4.21 3.05
C PHE A 25 -5.74 -2.87 3.64
N VAL A 26 -5.67 -2.78 4.96
CA VAL A 26 -5.79 -1.54 5.72
C VAL A 26 -4.65 -1.41 6.72
N PHE A 27 -4.32 -0.17 7.06
CA PHE A 27 -3.39 0.14 8.15
C PHE A 27 -4.19 0.78 9.27
N VAL A 28 -4.31 0.07 10.39
CA VAL A 28 -5.15 0.46 11.53
C VAL A 28 -4.39 0.09 12.80
N ARG A 29 -4.43 0.93 13.85
CA ARG A 29 -3.75 0.67 15.13
C ARG A 29 -2.30 0.20 14.95
N GLU A 30 -1.55 0.93 14.11
CA GLU A 30 -0.13 0.69 13.85
C GLU A 30 0.23 -0.69 13.27
N SER A 31 -0.75 -1.41 12.72
CA SER A 31 -0.56 -2.73 12.12
C SER A 31 -1.20 -2.78 10.73
N ILE A 32 -0.69 -3.69 9.89
CA ILE A 32 -1.32 -3.99 8.59
C ILE A 32 -2.31 -5.13 8.80
N TYR A 33 -3.52 -4.96 8.27
CA TYR A 33 -4.53 -6.00 8.27
C TYR A 33 -5.02 -6.30 6.87
N PHE A 34 -5.39 -7.56 6.65
CA PHE A 34 -6.07 -8.01 5.45
C PHE A 34 -6.96 -9.21 5.75
N HIS A 35 -7.94 -9.44 4.88
CA HIS A 35 -8.79 -10.62 4.95
C HIS A 35 -8.28 -11.75 4.03
N GLY A 36 -8.72 -12.96 4.30
CA GLY A 36 -8.43 -14.12 3.46
C GLY A 36 -9.36 -15.30 3.73
N GLY A 37 -9.17 -16.36 2.97
CA GLY A 37 -9.83 -17.64 3.21
C GLY A 37 -9.10 -18.48 4.25
N LYS A 38 -9.83 -19.43 4.84
CA LYS A 38 -9.35 -20.41 5.85
C LYS A 38 -8.58 -21.60 5.29
N HIS A 39 -8.24 -21.57 4.00
CA HIS A 39 -7.68 -22.72 3.29
C HIS A 39 -6.56 -22.30 2.33
N GLY A 40 -5.82 -23.30 1.89
CA GLY A 40 -4.70 -23.13 0.97
C GLY A 40 -3.40 -22.76 1.66
N GLU A 41 -2.32 -22.76 0.88
CA GLU A 41 -0.95 -22.59 1.34
C GLU A 41 -0.75 -21.28 2.14
N LYS A 42 -1.30 -20.15 1.68
CA LYS A 42 -1.20 -18.86 2.39
C LYS A 42 -1.69 -18.96 3.83
N TYR A 43 -2.85 -19.60 4.03
CA TYR A 43 -3.43 -19.76 5.36
C TYR A 43 -2.55 -20.66 6.22
N HIS A 44 -2.08 -21.78 5.67
CA HIS A 44 -1.20 -22.70 6.40
C HIS A 44 0.10 -22.03 6.84
N LEU A 45 0.77 -21.30 5.93
CA LEU A 45 1.97 -20.55 6.26
C LEU A 45 1.71 -19.53 7.37
N LEU A 46 0.62 -18.75 7.28
CA LEU A 46 0.25 -17.74 8.26
C LEU A 46 -0.17 -18.32 9.62
N SER A 47 -0.71 -19.54 9.66
CA SER A 47 -1.10 -20.20 10.92
C SER A 47 0.08 -20.50 11.84
N CYS A 48 1.29 -20.58 11.28
CA CYS A 48 2.54 -20.76 12.04
C CYS A 48 3.15 -19.44 12.54
N SER A 49 2.43 -18.33 12.41
CA SER A 49 2.89 -16.98 12.72
C SER A 49 4.27 -16.62 12.11
N PRO A 50 4.42 -16.70 10.78
CA PRO A 50 5.72 -16.60 10.13
C PRO A 50 6.24 -15.16 10.12
N LYS A 51 7.55 -15.00 9.95
CA LYS A 51 8.12 -13.72 9.51
C LYS A 51 7.65 -13.42 8.10
N VAL A 52 7.21 -12.18 7.87
CA VAL A 52 6.68 -11.72 6.59
C VAL A 52 7.30 -10.40 6.18
N THR A 53 7.27 -10.12 4.88
CA THR A 53 7.45 -8.77 4.36
C THR A 53 6.13 -8.26 3.82
N PHE A 54 5.95 -6.94 3.81
CA PHE A 54 4.81 -6.32 3.16
C PHE A 54 5.27 -5.05 2.47
N SER A 55 4.96 -4.90 1.19
CA SER A 55 5.33 -3.71 0.43
C SER A 55 4.15 -3.08 -0.28
N VAL A 56 4.14 -1.75 -0.27
CA VAL A 56 3.22 -0.92 -1.04
C VAL A 56 4.00 0.16 -1.76
N ASP A 57 3.55 0.49 -2.95
CA ASP A 57 4.09 1.56 -3.75
C ASP A 57 2.94 2.34 -4.41
N VAL A 58 3.19 3.62 -4.62
CA VAL A 58 2.30 4.52 -5.34
C VAL A 58 3.14 5.16 -6.45
N PRO A 59 2.91 4.79 -7.72
CA PRO A 59 3.57 5.42 -8.84
C PRO A 59 3.05 6.84 -9.06
N TYR A 60 3.96 7.74 -9.38
CA TYR A 60 3.69 9.11 -9.81
C TYR A 60 4.14 9.28 -11.27
N ALA A 61 4.40 10.50 -11.72
CA ALA A 61 4.73 10.75 -13.12
C ALA A 61 6.01 10.02 -13.58
N LEU A 62 5.93 9.47 -14.79
CA LEU A 62 7.07 8.99 -15.53
C LEU A 62 7.78 10.17 -16.19
N ILE A 63 9.07 10.29 -15.93
CA ILE A 63 9.96 11.35 -16.41
C ILE A 63 10.80 10.77 -17.55
N PRO A 64 10.51 11.14 -18.80
CA PRO A 64 11.33 10.75 -19.94
C PRO A 64 12.73 11.36 -19.83
N SER A 65 13.74 10.62 -20.29
CA SER A 65 15.13 11.08 -20.27
C SER A 65 15.33 12.42 -20.98
N TYR A 66 14.61 12.64 -22.09
CA TYR A 66 14.71 13.86 -22.89
C TYR A 66 14.20 15.13 -22.21
N TRP A 67 13.54 15.04 -21.05
CA TRP A 67 13.20 16.21 -20.23
C TRP A 67 14.39 16.76 -19.44
N VAL A 68 15.42 15.94 -19.24
CA VAL A 68 16.59 16.28 -18.41
C VAL A 68 17.88 16.25 -19.22
N ASN A 69 18.03 15.30 -20.15
CA ASN A 69 19.13 15.20 -21.10
C ASN A 69 18.68 14.47 -22.36
N ALA A 70 18.42 15.21 -23.45
CA ALA A 70 18.00 14.65 -24.74
C ALA A 70 18.99 13.62 -25.31
N ASP A 71 20.30 13.81 -25.09
CA ASP A 71 21.36 12.96 -25.65
C ASP A 71 21.65 11.70 -24.82
N ARG A 72 21.06 11.56 -23.63
CA ARG A 72 21.24 10.39 -22.75
C ARG A 72 19.97 9.54 -22.71
N GLY A 73 19.81 8.65 -23.68
CA GLY A 73 18.69 7.70 -23.76
C GLY A 73 18.54 6.73 -22.58
N CYS A 74 19.52 6.67 -21.65
CA CYS A 74 19.59 5.64 -20.62
C CYS A 74 19.00 6.01 -19.25
N SER A 75 18.38 7.18 -19.08
CA SER A 75 17.88 7.61 -17.77
C SER A 75 16.40 7.99 -17.79
N ILE A 76 15.53 6.98 -17.96
CA ILE A 76 14.12 7.09 -17.62
C ILE A 76 13.95 7.01 -16.09
N THR A 77 13.01 7.74 -15.54
CA THR A 77 12.77 7.76 -14.10
C THR A 77 11.28 7.76 -13.81
N GLN A 78 10.86 6.98 -12.83
CA GLN A 78 9.52 7.04 -12.26
C GLN A 78 9.61 7.74 -10.91
N PHE A 79 8.80 8.78 -10.69
CA PHE A 79 8.61 9.29 -9.33
C PHE A 79 7.65 8.37 -8.57
N PHE A 80 7.85 8.23 -7.25
CA PHE A 80 7.10 7.27 -6.45
C PHE A 80 7.14 7.59 -4.95
N LYS A 81 6.20 6.98 -4.23
CA LYS A 81 6.31 6.70 -2.79
C LYS A 81 6.25 5.19 -2.60
N SER A 82 6.99 4.64 -1.64
CA SER A 82 6.90 3.24 -1.27
C SER A 82 7.19 3.01 0.21
N VAL A 83 6.61 1.94 0.74
CA VAL A 83 6.87 1.44 2.09
C VAL A 83 7.19 -0.04 2.00
N LEU A 84 8.24 -0.45 2.70
CA LEU A 84 8.57 -1.83 2.98
C LEU A 84 8.47 -2.07 4.48
N ILE A 85 7.74 -3.11 4.87
CA ILE A 85 7.55 -3.56 6.23
C ILE A 85 8.17 -4.94 6.39
N ARG A 86 8.79 -5.17 7.54
CA ARG A 86 9.12 -6.50 8.06
C ARG A 86 8.36 -6.70 9.36
N GLY A 87 7.85 -7.90 9.57
CA GLY A 87 7.06 -8.20 10.75
C GLY A 87 6.66 -9.66 10.86
N GLN A 88 5.69 -9.94 11.73
CA GLN A 88 5.11 -11.27 11.91
C GLN A 88 3.63 -11.27 11.54
N GLY A 89 3.22 -12.22 10.70
CA GLY A 89 1.82 -12.44 10.37
C GLY A 89 1.13 -13.23 11.49
N GLN A 90 -0.06 -12.84 11.90
CA GLN A 90 -0.83 -13.50 12.98
C GLN A 90 -2.30 -13.58 12.58
N LEU A 91 -2.93 -14.72 12.85
CA LEU A 91 -4.38 -14.83 12.72
C LEU A 91 -5.05 -14.07 13.86
N VAL A 92 -6.03 -13.24 13.52
CA VAL A 92 -6.85 -12.53 14.50
C VAL A 92 -7.99 -13.46 14.90
N GLU A 93 -8.14 -13.72 16.20
CA GLU A 93 -9.23 -14.53 16.75
C GLU A 93 -10.33 -13.69 17.39
N ASP A 94 -9.98 -12.54 17.97
CA ASP A 94 -10.94 -11.64 18.62
C ASP A 94 -12.00 -11.14 17.63
N LEU A 95 -13.28 -11.34 17.98
CA LEU A 95 -14.40 -10.98 17.13
C LEU A 95 -14.50 -9.46 16.94
N GLY A 96 -14.24 -8.68 17.98
CA GLY A 96 -14.29 -7.22 17.93
C GLY A 96 -13.22 -6.65 16.97
N GLU A 97 -12.01 -7.19 17.04
CA GLU A 97 -10.90 -6.84 16.14
C GLU A 97 -11.22 -7.24 14.69
N LYS A 98 -11.82 -8.41 14.45
CA LYS A 98 -12.27 -8.82 13.10
C LYS A 98 -13.27 -7.82 12.53
N ILE A 99 -14.30 -7.45 13.29
CA ILE A 99 -15.35 -6.52 12.85
C ILE A 99 -14.74 -5.15 12.55
N LEU A 100 -13.87 -4.64 13.43
CA LEU A 100 -13.18 -3.37 13.24
C LEU A 100 -12.35 -3.35 11.94
N VAL A 101 -11.61 -4.42 11.68
CA VAL A 101 -10.78 -4.52 10.46
C VAL A 101 -11.64 -4.62 9.21
N LEU A 102 -12.71 -5.43 9.25
CA LEU A 102 -13.64 -5.54 8.13
C LEU A 102 -14.30 -4.20 7.85
N GLN A 103 -14.73 -3.48 8.89
CA GLN A 103 -15.31 -2.15 8.73
C GLN A 103 -14.31 -1.19 8.09
N ALA A 104 -13.05 -1.17 8.55
CA ALA A 104 -12.01 -0.36 7.94
C ALA A 104 -11.73 -0.72 6.47
N LEU A 105 -11.84 -2.01 6.10
CA LEU A 105 -11.76 -2.45 4.71
C LEU A 105 -12.94 -1.88 3.90
N MET A 106 -14.16 -1.96 4.43
CA MET A 106 -15.33 -1.38 3.77
C MET A 106 -15.20 0.13 3.59
N ASP A 107 -14.78 0.87 4.63
CA ASP A 107 -14.56 2.31 4.56
C ASP A 107 -13.53 2.69 3.50
N LYS A 108 -12.49 1.87 3.33
CA LYS A 108 -11.44 2.10 2.33
C LYS A 108 -11.89 1.80 0.90
N PHE A 109 -12.63 0.71 0.69
CA PHE A 109 -12.93 0.18 -0.65
C PHE A 109 -14.36 0.45 -1.13
N GLN A 110 -15.26 0.83 -0.23
CA GLN A 110 -16.63 1.26 -0.50
C GLN A 110 -16.95 2.53 0.32
N PRO A 111 -16.20 3.63 0.14
CA PRO A 111 -16.37 4.85 0.92
C PRO A 111 -17.77 5.49 0.79
N GLU A 112 -18.51 5.16 -0.26
CA GLU A 112 -19.89 5.58 -0.49
C GLU A 112 -20.90 4.98 0.52
N GLY A 113 -20.52 3.92 1.25
CA GLY A 113 -21.34 3.38 2.34
C GLY A 113 -22.59 2.63 1.87
N ASN A 114 -22.61 2.11 0.64
CA ASN A 114 -23.75 1.34 0.08
C ASN A 114 -23.85 -0.10 0.64
N TYR A 115 -23.65 -0.27 1.95
CA TYR A 115 -23.73 -1.54 2.66
C TYR A 115 -24.33 -1.33 4.07
N GLN A 116 -24.93 -2.38 4.63
CA GLN A 116 -25.42 -2.32 6.01
C GLN A 116 -24.23 -2.28 6.99
N PRO A 117 -24.33 -1.57 8.13
CA PRO A 117 -23.27 -1.58 9.13
C PRO A 117 -22.94 -3.01 9.57
N LEU A 118 -21.64 -3.31 9.70
CA LEU A 118 -21.17 -4.63 10.14
C LEU A 118 -21.47 -4.82 11.63
N ASN A 119 -22.64 -5.39 11.92
CA ASN A 119 -23.12 -5.69 13.27
C ASN A 119 -23.24 -7.21 13.48
N PRO A 120 -22.56 -7.80 14.48
CA PRO A 120 -22.66 -9.23 14.78
C PRO A 120 -24.07 -9.68 15.17
N ASP A 121 -24.91 -8.78 15.72
CA ASP A 121 -26.28 -9.09 16.11
C ASP A 121 -27.25 -9.04 14.92
N ASN A 122 -26.81 -8.56 13.75
CA ASN A 122 -27.65 -8.52 12.55
C ASN A 122 -27.70 -9.92 11.89
N PRO A 123 -28.88 -10.56 11.82
CA PRO A 123 -29.02 -11.93 11.30
C PRO A 123 -28.56 -12.10 9.84
N MET A 124 -28.53 -11.03 9.05
CA MET A 124 -28.04 -11.04 7.66
C MET A 124 -26.59 -11.54 7.59
N TYR A 125 -25.75 -11.21 8.57
CA TYR A 125 -24.34 -11.60 8.57
C TYR A 125 -24.09 -13.00 9.10
N GLY A 126 -25.09 -13.65 9.72
CA GLY A 126 -25.00 -15.03 10.21
C GLY A 126 -23.66 -15.32 10.89
N ASN A 127 -22.90 -16.30 10.37
CA ASN A 127 -21.57 -16.65 10.85
C ASN A 127 -20.41 -16.17 9.93
N VAL A 128 -20.62 -15.11 9.16
CA VAL A 128 -19.59 -14.55 8.26
C VAL A 128 -18.33 -14.16 9.04
N PHE A 129 -18.48 -13.54 10.21
CA PHE A 129 -17.35 -13.13 11.05
C PHE A 129 -16.54 -14.30 11.61
N GLU A 130 -17.17 -15.46 11.80
CA GLU A 130 -16.47 -16.69 12.20
C GLU A 130 -15.73 -17.29 11.00
N LYS A 131 -16.32 -17.26 9.81
CA LYS A 131 -15.78 -17.89 8.59
C LYS A 131 -14.67 -17.10 7.92
N VAL A 132 -14.67 -15.78 8.05
CA VAL A 132 -13.61 -14.94 7.48
C VAL A 132 -12.34 -15.03 8.32
N THR A 133 -11.21 -15.14 7.63
CA THR A 133 -9.90 -15.01 8.28
C THR A 133 -9.44 -13.57 8.18
N ILE A 134 -9.06 -12.99 9.31
CA ILE A 134 -8.33 -11.74 9.36
C ILE A 134 -6.91 -12.04 9.80
N VAL A 135 -5.95 -11.43 9.12
CA VAL A 135 -4.53 -11.51 9.44
C VAL A 135 -4.04 -10.13 9.83
N CYS A 136 -3.31 -10.07 10.93
CA CYS A 136 -2.55 -8.91 11.39
C CYS A 136 -1.08 -9.12 11.03
N ILE A 137 -0.40 -8.09 10.52
CA ILE A 137 1.07 -8.04 10.48
C ILE A 137 1.51 -7.11 11.61
N LYS A 138 2.09 -7.70 12.66
CA LYS A 138 2.78 -6.95 13.70
C LYS A 138 4.09 -6.42 13.14
N ILE A 139 4.19 -5.10 13.05
CA ILE A 139 5.31 -4.41 12.44
C ILE A 139 6.52 -4.45 13.37
N GLU A 140 7.65 -4.91 12.86
CA GLU A 140 8.95 -4.87 13.55
C GLU A 140 9.85 -3.78 12.95
N GLN A 141 9.76 -3.56 11.65
CA GLN A 141 10.56 -2.56 10.94
C GLN A 141 9.74 -1.94 9.81
N ILE A 142 9.84 -0.61 9.66
CA ILE A 142 9.32 0.15 8.52
C ILE A 142 10.47 0.82 7.80
N SER A 143 10.46 0.76 6.48
CA SER A 143 11.35 1.52 5.59
C SER A 143 10.49 2.28 4.59
N VAL A 144 10.61 3.60 4.59
CA VAL A 144 9.89 4.49 3.65
C VAL A 144 10.87 5.02 2.63
N LYS A 145 10.48 5.01 1.35
CA LYS A 145 11.24 5.65 0.27
C LYS A 145 10.28 6.49 -0.56
N TYR A 146 10.74 7.65 -0.98
CA TYR A 146 10.02 8.47 -1.94
C TYR A 146 11.03 9.23 -2.79
N TYR A 147 10.69 9.42 -4.05
CA TYR A 147 11.56 10.11 -5.00
C TYR A 147 10.76 10.99 -5.92
N PHE A 148 11.05 12.29 -5.83
CA PHE A 148 10.43 13.37 -6.59
C PHE A 148 11.50 14.36 -7.08
N GLY A 149 12.71 13.85 -7.35
CA GLY A 149 13.82 14.66 -7.84
C GLY A 149 14.52 15.50 -6.78
N GLN A 150 14.42 15.16 -5.48
CA GLN A 150 15.03 15.93 -4.38
C GLN A 150 16.57 16.01 -4.44
N ARG A 151 17.19 15.15 -5.26
CA ARG A 151 18.65 15.12 -5.48
C ARG A 151 19.07 15.79 -6.79
N LEU A 152 18.10 16.31 -7.57
CA LEU A 152 18.38 16.99 -8.83
C LEU A 152 18.78 18.44 -8.57
N ASP A 153 19.53 19.00 -9.51
CA ASP A 153 19.76 20.44 -9.57
C ASP A 153 18.40 21.19 -9.69
N PRO A 154 18.21 22.34 -9.00
CA PRO A 154 16.95 23.08 -9.04
C PRO A 154 16.47 23.45 -10.45
N SER A 155 17.38 23.76 -11.38
CA SER A 155 17.01 24.09 -12.76
C SER A 155 16.36 22.91 -13.48
N LYS A 156 16.88 21.70 -13.25
CA LYS A 156 16.35 20.45 -13.82
C LYS A 156 15.00 20.10 -13.21
N LEU A 157 14.84 20.28 -11.90
CA LEU A 157 13.56 20.05 -11.24
C LEU A 157 12.49 21.03 -11.76
N ASN A 158 12.84 22.31 -11.92
CA ASN A 158 11.93 23.31 -12.50
C ASN A 158 11.54 22.97 -13.94
N GLN A 159 12.49 22.51 -14.76
CA GLN A 159 12.21 22.05 -16.12
C GLN A 159 11.26 20.85 -16.14
N ILE A 160 11.42 19.90 -15.22
CA ILE A 160 10.49 18.78 -15.06
C ILE A 160 9.11 19.30 -14.68
N CYS A 161 8.99 20.18 -13.69
CA CYS A 161 7.70 20.77 -13.29
C CYS A 161 7.00 21.46 -14.45
N HIS A 162 7.71 22.28 -15.23
CA HIS A 162 7.15 22.93 -16.41
C HIS A 162 6.64 21.92 -17.46
N ASN A 163 7.40 20.84 -17.70
CA ASN A 163 6.98 19.80 -18.64
C ASN A 163 5.78 18.97 -18.12
N LEU A 164 5.69 18.75 -16.81
CA LEU A 164 4.54 18.13 -16.16
C LEU A 164 3.28 19.00 -16.30
N GLU A 165 3.39 20.31 -16.08
CA GLU A 165 2.30 21.27 -16.28
C GLU A 165 1.82 21.28 -17.74
N LYS A 166 2.75 21.19 -18.69
CA LYS A 166 2.43 21.15 -20.12
C LYS A 166 1.77 19.83 -20.54
N ARG A 167 2.18 18.69 -19.95
CA ARG A 167 1.63 17.37 -20.27
C ARG A 167 0.27 17.12 -19.60
N ASP A 168 0.07 17.65 -18.39
CA ASP A 168 -1.20 17.71 -17.65
C ASP A 168 -1.99 16.38 -17.54
N MET A 169 -1.28 15.27 -17.37
CA MET A 169 -1.93 14.00 -17.03
C MET A 169 -2.27 13.93 -15.54
N PRO A 170 -3.21 13.05 -15.11
CA PRO A 170 -3.56 12.91 -13.69
C PRO A 170 -2.36 12.69 -12.76
N LEU A 171 -1.39 11.84 -13.17
CA LEU A 171 -0.17 11.62 -12.40
C LEU A 171 0.78 12.83 -12.41
N ASP A 172 0.74 13.68 -13.44
CA ASP A 172 1.54 14.91 -13.50
C ASP A 172 1.04 15.91 -12.46
N ARG A 173 -0.28 16.12 -12.40
CA ARG A 173 -0.91 16.97 -11.38
C ARG A 173 -0.62 16.47 -9.97
N ALA A 174 -0.79 15.17 -9.72
CA ALA A 174 -0.46 14.56 -8.43
C ALA A 174 1.02 14.75 -8.07
N THR A 175 1.92 14.61 -9.06
CA THR A 175 3.37 14.82 -8.87
C THR A 175 3.70 16.26 -8.51
N LEU A 176 3.11 17.24 -9.20
CA LEU A 176 3.34 18.66 -8.93
C LEU A 176 2.89 19.03 -7.51
N LEU A 177 1.75 18.50 -7.06
CA LEU A 177 1.28 18.68 -5.68
C LEU A 177 2.27 18.12 -4.66
N GLU A 178 2.81 16.91 -4.90
CA GLU A 178 3.81 16.31 -4.00
C GLU A 178 5.13 17.09 -3.98
N ILE A 179 5.64 17.54 -5.13
CA ILE A 179 6.84 18.37 -5.19
C ILE A 179 6.64 19.65 -4.37
N LYS A 180 5.48 20.30 -4.52
CA LYS A 180 5.13 21.51 -3.75
C LYS A 180 5.09 21.23 -2.25
N ASN A 181 4.44 20.15 -1.82
CA ASN A 181 4.34 19.77 -0.40
C ASN A 181 5.72 19.49 0.22
N LEU A 182 6.62 18.85 -0.53
CA LEU A 182 7.99 18.57 -0.09
C LEU A 182 8.83 19.84 0.03
N GLN A 183 8.64 20.82 -0.87
CA GLN A 183 9.33 22.10 -0.82
C GLN A 183 8.83 23.01 0.32
N SER A 184 7.55 22.92 0.68
CA SER A 184 6.97 23.71 1.78
C SER A 184 7.18 23.09 3.17
N GLY A 185 7.89 21.95 3.27
CA GLY A 185 8.05 21.22 4.53
C GLY A 185 6.75 20.62 5.08
N SER A 186 5.71 20.53 4.25
CA SER A 186 4.36 20.10 4.63
C SER A 186 4.09 18.65 4.25
N ALA A 187 5.07 17.76 4.45
CA ALA A 187 4.89 16.35 4.16
C ALA A 187 3.95 15.72 5.21
N THR A 188 2.70 15.41 4.81
CA THR A 188 1.75 14.58 5.57
C THR A 188 1.94 13.10 5.29
#